data_AF-A0A7S2UWD4-F1
#
_entry.id   AF-A0A7S2UWD4-F1
#
_cell.length_a   1.000
_cell.length_b   1.000
_cell.length_c   1.000
_cell.angle_alpha   90.00
_cell.angle_beta   90.00
_cell.angle_gamma   90.00
#
_symmetry.space_group_name_H-M   'P 1'
#
loop_
_entity.id
_entity.type
_entity.pdbx_description
1 polymer ?
#
loop_
_entity_poly.entity_id
_entity_poly.type
_entity_poly.pdbx_seq_one_letter_code
_entity_poly.pdbx_strand_id
1 'polypeptide(L)'
;DDLGVLEYWLRHIRDVRYRHQHELESISNEEEQQKRLVELNVKEQCLNLFRNPIIQRSQKACGLPRINALVFDLHNGHLKPLSLPFQEQVMREQSVYGVHTLPKITTH
;
A
#
# COMPACT_ATOMS: atom_id res chain seq x y z
N ASP A 1 -16.11 28.12 -2.64
CA ASP A 1 -14.85 27.68 -3.25
C ASP A 1 -14.29 26.46 -2.52
N ASP A 2 -14.83 25.30 -2.90
CA ASP A 2 -14.68 24.00 -2.23
C ASP A 2 -13.48 23.17 -2.75
N LEU A 3 -12.37 23.84 -3.06
CA LEU A 3 -11.15 23.17 -3.53
C LEU A 3 -10.28 22.63 -2.38
N GLY A 4 -10.56 23.02 -1.13
CA GLY A 4 -9.74 22.65 0.03
C GLY A 4 -9.68 21.14 0.26
N VAL A 5 -10.83 20.45 0.31
CA VAL A 5 -10.91 19.01 0.59
C VAL A 5 -10.22 18.21 -0.51
N LEU A 6 -10.47 18.56 -1.78
CA LEU A 6 -9.84 17.90 -2.92
C LEU A 6 -8.31 18.04 -2.88
N GLU A 7 -7.79 19.23 -2.55
CA GLU A 7 -6.35 19.44 -2.44
C GLU A 7 -5.71 18.61 -1.32
N TYR A 8 -6.40 18.40 -0.20
CA TYR A 8 -5.93 17.47 0.85
C TYR A 8 -5.85 16.02 0.35
N TRP A 9 -6.88 15.55 -0.37
CA TRP A 9 -6.86 14.21 -0.96
C TRP A 9 -5.75 14.04 -2.00
N LEU A 10 -5.53 15.04 -2.86
CA LEU A 10 -4.46 15.02 -3.86
C LEU A 10 -3.06 15.08 -3.25
N ARG A 11 -2.91 15.74 -2.08
CA ARG A 11 -1.64 15.77 -1.35
C ARG A 11 -1.15 14.35 -1.04
N HIS A 12 -2.01 13.45 -0.60
CA HIS A 12 -1.61 12.08 -0.29
C HIS A 12 -1.04 11.32 -1.50
N ILE A 13 -1.61 11.54 -2.70
CA ILE A 13 -1.09 10.93 -3.93
C ILE A 13 0.26 11.56 -4.31
N ARG A 14 0.40 12.89 -4.17
CA ARG A 14 1.66 13.59 -4.39
C ARG A 14 2.77 13.10 -3.44
N ASP A 15 2.43 12.81 -2.20
CA ASP A 15 3.39 12.28 -1.21
C ASP A 15 3.86 10.88 -1.58
N VAL A 16 2.97 10.02 -2.10
CA VAL A 16 3.37 8.71 -2.66
C VAL A 16 4.31 8.89 -3.84
N ARG A 17 3.99 9.79 -4.78
CA ARG A 17 4.87 10.08 -5.93
C ARG A 17 6.24 10.57 -5.48
N TYR A 18 6.29 11.45 -4.48
CA TYR A 18 7.55 11.96 -3.95
C TYR A 18 8.40 10.86 -3.30
N ARG A 19 7.79 10.00 -2.48
CA ARG A 19 8.49 8.88 -1.83
C ARG A 19 9.12 7.91 -2.82
N HIS A 20 8.48 7.72 -3.97
CA HIS A 20 8.90 6.78 -5.02
C HIS A 20 9.44 7.50 -6.27
N GLN A 21 9.87 8.76 -6.13
CA GLN A 21 10.25 9.61 -7.25
C GLN A 21 11.34 8.98 -8.11
N HIS A 22 12.41 8.47 -7.50
CA HIS A 22 13.51 7.84 -8.22
C HIS A 22 13.07 6.62 -9.04
N GLU A 23 12.15 5.81 -8.51
CA GLU A 23 11.61 4.66 -9.23
C GLU A 23 10.76 5.12 -10.42
N LEU A 24 9.88 6.11 -10.21
CA LEU A 24 8.99 6.62 -11.25
C LEU A 24 9.78 7.34 -12.36
N GLU A 25 10.81 8.10 -12.02
CA GLU A 25 11.67 8.81 -12.98
C GLU A 25 12.53 7.86 -13.82
N SER A 26 12.79 6.64 -13.34
CA SER A 26 13.48 5.61 -14.13
C SER A 26 12.61 5.04 -15.26
N ILE A 27 11.30 5.28 -15.25
CA ILE A 27 10.35 4.80 -16.27
C ILE A 27 10.18 5.88 -17.34
N SER A 28 10.67 5.63 -18.55
CA SER A 28 10.63 6.60 -19.65
C SER A 28 9.26 6.76 -20.31
N ASN A 29 8.42 5.72 -20.29
CA ASN A 29 7.08 5.77 -20.84
C ASN A 29 6.09 6.36 -19.80
N GLU A 30 5.40 7.43 -20.17
CA GLU A 30 4.50 8.14 -19.25
C GLU A 30 3.30 7.29 -18.79
N GLU A 31 2.70 6.51 -19.69
CA GLU A 31 1.57 5.64 -19.37
C GLU A 31 1.98 4.56 -18.36
N GLU A 32 3.14 3.95 -18.56
CA GLU A 32 3.70 2.96 -17.63
C GLU A 32 4.09 3.61 -16.29
N GLN A 33 4.59 4.86 -16.29
CA GLN A 33 4.84 5.60 -15.05
C GLN A 33 3.54 5.86 -14.28
N GLN A 34 2.45 6.22 -14.97
CA GLN A 34 1.13 6.42 -14.35
C GLN A 34 0.57 5.12 -13.78
N LYS A 35 0.60 4.02 -14.55
CA LYS A 35 0.22 2.68 -14.06
C LYS A 35 1.04 2.31 -12.83
N ARG A 36 2.34 2.57 -12.83
CA ARG A 36 3.20 2.29 -11.68
C ARG A 36 2.85 3.14 -10.46
N LEU A 37 2.53 4.41 -10.63
CA LEU A 37 2.07 5.27 -9.53
C LEU A 37 0.78 4.73 -8.90
N VAL A 38 -0.16 4.21 -9.72
CA VAL A 38 -1.39 3.56 -9.23
C VAL A 38 -1.04 2.33 -8.38
N GLU A 39 -0.15 1.47 -8.86
CA GLU A 39 0.30 0.30 -8.09
C GLU A 39 0.94 0.69 -6.76
N LEU A 40 1.86 1.67 -6.78
CA LEU A 40 2.53 2.17 -5.57
C LEU A 40 1.52 2.79 -4.59
N ASN A 41 0.53 3.50 -5.09
CA ASN A 41 -0.53 4.08 -4.27
C ASN A 41 -1.34 2.99 -3.54
N VAL A 42 -1.75 1.92 -4.25
CA VAL A 42 -2.45 0.77 -3.64
C VAL A 42 -1.57 0.11 -2.58
N LYS A 43 -0.29 -0.12 -2.89
CA LYS A 43 0.67 -0.71 -1.95
C LYS A 43 0.79 0.12 -0.65
N GLU A 44 0.94 1.43 -0.77
CA GLU A 44 1.05 2.35 0.36
C GLU A 44 -0.22 2.40 1.21
N GLN A 45 -1.40 2.38 0.58
CA GLN A 45 -2.66 2.30 1.31
C GLN A 45 -2.80 0.97 2.07
N CYS A 46 -2.42 -0.15 1.45
CA CYS A 46 -2.41 -1.43 2.16
C CYS A 46 -1.45 -1.40 3.35
N LEU A 47 -0.24 -0.84 3.21
CA LEU A 47 0.70 -0.70 4.32
C LEU A 47 0.13 0.17 5.45
N ASN A 48 -0.57 1.26 5.12
CA ASN A 48 -1.25 2.08 6.13
C ASN A 48 -2.32 1.30 6.89
N LEU A 49 -3.07 0.42 6.21
CA LEU A 49 -4.02 -0.50 6.88
C LEU A 49 -3.29 -1.50 7.78
N PHE A 50 -2.15 -2.04 7.36
CA PHE A 50 -1.35 -2.94 8.22
C PHE A 50 -0.76 -2.23 9.45
N ARG A 51 -0.41 -0.95 9.33
CA ARG A 51 0.05 -0.13 10.47
C ARG A 51 -1.08 0.24 11.43
N ASN A 52 -2.33 0.06 11.04
CA ASN A 52 -3.47 0.43 11.86
C ASN A 52 -3.58 -0.51 13.10
N PRO A 53 -3.60 0.04 14.33
CA PRO A 53 -3.63 -0.77 15.56
C PRO A 53 -4.90 -1.61 15.70
N ILE A 54 -6.02 -1.18 15.11
CA ILE A 54 -7.27 -1.96 15.10
C ILE A 54 -7.10 -3.22 14.26
N ILE A 55 -6.53 -3.08 13.05
CA ILE A 55 -6.24 -4.20 12.15
C ILE A 55 -5.27 -5.18 12.81
N GLN A 56 -4.18 -4.67 13.41
CA GLN A 56 -3.19 -5.50 14.09
C GLN A 56 -3.79 -6.27 15.27
N ARG A 57 -4.62 -5.62 16.11
CA ARG A 57 -5.31 -6.29 17.21
C ARG A 57 -6.24 -7.39 16.72
N SER A 58 -7.03 -7.11 15.68
CA SER A 58 -7.95 -8.09 15.10
C SER A 58 -7.19 -9.27 14.51
N GLN A 59 -6.11 -9.02 13.75
CA GLN A 59 -5.29 -10.08 13.17
C GLN A 59 -4.62 -10.95 14.23
N LYS A 60 -4.23 -10.38 15.38
CA LYS A 60 -3.74 -11.15 16.54
C LYS A 60 -4.82 -12.01 17.20
N ALA A 61 -6.03 -11.49 17.32
CA ALA A 61 -7.12 -12.18 18.00
C ALA A 61 -7.72 -13.30 17.16
N CYS A 62 -7.91 -13.09 15.85
CA CYS A 62 -8.64 -14.02 14.98
C CYS A 62 -8.03 -14.23 13.58
N GLY A 63 -6.85 -13.67 13.29
CA GLY A 63 -6.20 -13.82 11.98
C GLY A 63 -6.84 -13.01 10.85
N LEU A 64 -7.76 -12.10 11.16
CA LEU A 64 -8.52 -11.30 10.19
C LEU A 64 -8.45 -9.80 10.52
N PRO A 65 -8.64 -8.89 9.53
CA PRO A 65 -8.91 -9.17 8.13
C PRO A 65 -7.65 -9.55 7.34
N ARG A 66 -7.84 -10.26 6.22
CA ARG A 66 -6.81 -10.44 5.19
C ARG A 66 -6.82 -9.21 4.27
N ILE A 67 -5.65 -8.67 3.99
CA ILE A 67 -5.50 -7.50 3.11
C ILE A 67 -4.87 -8.00 1.81
N ASN A 68 -5.57 -7.76 0.70
CA ASN A 68 -5.11 -8.09 -0.64
C ASN A 68 -5.00 -6.81 -1.47
N ALA A 69 -3.87 -6.62 -2.14
CA ALA A 69 -3.69 -5.49 -3.06
C ALA A 69 -3.99 -5.92 -4.49
N LEU A 70 -4.85 -5.14 -5.14
CA LEU A 70 -5.36 -5.42 -6.46
C LEU A 70 -5.42 -4.11 -7.25
N VAL A 71 -5.12 -4.19 -8.55
CA VAL A 71 -5.36 -3.12 -9.52
C VAL A 71 -6.23 -3.66 -10.62
N PHE A 72 -7.25 -2.91 -11.02
CA PHE A 72 -8.12 -3.27 -12.13
C PHE A 72 -7.77 -2.43 -13.36
N ASP A 73 -7.47 -3.07 -14.47
CA ASP A 73 -7.17 -2.41 -15.74
C ASP A 73 -8.44 -2.33 -16.59
N LEU A 74 -8.86 -1.10 -16.89
CA LEU A 74 -10.08 -0.81 -17.64
C LEU A 74 -9.97 -1.18 -19.13
N HIS A 75 -8.77 -1.25 -19.69
CA HIS A 75 -8.58 -1.47 -21.14
C HIS A 75 -8.77 -2.95 -21.52
N ASN A 76 -8.30 -3.85 -20.67
CA ASN A 76 -8.35 -5.29 -20.89
C ASN A 76 -9.28 -6.02 -19.90
N GLY A 77 -9.82 -5.33 -18.89
CA GLY A 77 -10.69 -5.91 -17.87
C GLY A 77 -9.98 -6.84 -16.89
N HIS A 78 -8.64 -6.80 -16.82
CA HIS A 78 -7.87 -7.71 -15.99
C HIS A 78 -7.70 -7.17 -14.56
N LEU A 79 -7.87 -8.08 -13.59
CA LEU A 79 -7.55 -7.84 -12.19
C LEU A 79 -6.11 -8.30 -11.92
N LYS A 80 -5.23 -7.36 -11.64
CA LYS A 80 -3.81 -7.60 -11.34
C LYS A 80 -3.60 -7.66 -9.83
N PRO A 81 -3.31 -8.84 -9.25
CA PRO A 81 -2.85 -8.92 -7.87
C PRO A 81 -1.45 -8.31 -7.75
N LEU A 82 -1.26 -7.46 -6.76
CA LEU A 82 0.05 -6.89 -6.48
C LEU A 82 0.75 -7.74 -5.42
N SER A 83 1.95 -8.21 -5.76
CA SER A 83 2.82 -8.81 -4.76
C SER A 83 3.24 -7.74 -3.75
N LEU A 84 2.93 -8.02 -2.49
CA LEU A 84 3.31 -7.22 -1.34
C LEU A 84 3.91 -8.19 -0.33
N PRO A 85 5.23 -8.18 -0.12
CA PRO A 85 5.85 -8.95 0.94
C PRO A 85 5.57 -8.26 2.28
N PHE A 86 4.29 -8.27 2.69
CA PHE A 86 3.79 -7.57 3.87
C PHE A 86 4.56 -7.95 5.13
N GLN A 87 4.92 -9.23 5.27
CA GLN A 87 5.69 -9.70 6.41
C GLN A 87 7.08 -9.06 6.45
N GLU A 88 7.78 -9.01 5.32
CA GLU A 88 9.13 -8.42 5.25
C GLU A 88 9.10 -6.91 5.47
N GLN A 89 8.16 -6.20 4.85
CA GLN A 89 8.02 -4.75 5.06
C GLN A 89 7.65 -4.41 6.50
N VAL A 90 6.68 -5.12 7.08
CA VAL A 90 6.31 -4.87 8.48
C VAL A 90 7.45 -5.27 9.42
N MET A 91 8.17 -6.37 9.19
CA MET A 91 9.36 -6.74 9.98
C MET A 91 10.47 -5.70 9.90
N ARG A 92 10.69 -5.09 8.74
CA ARG A 92 11.67 -4.01 8.56
C ARG A 92 11.29 -2.76 9.36
N GLU A 93 9.99 -2.47 9.42
CA GLU A 93 9.42 -1.33 10.17
C GLU A 93 9.16 -1.64 11.66
N GLN A 94 9.19 -2.92 12.09
CA GLN A 94 9.01 -3.32 13.50
C GLN A 94 10.10 -2.76 14.41
N SER A 95 11.31 -2.48 13.90
CA SER A 95 12.35 -1.79 14.69
C SER A 95 11.94 -0.37 15.11
N VAL A 96 11.01 0.25 14.37
CA VAL A 96 10.49 1.60 14.63
C VAL A 96 9.18 1.56 15.44
N TYR A 97 8.35 0.53 15.26
CA TYR A 97 7.02 0.40 15.90
C TYR A 97 6.95 -0.68 17.00
N GLY A 98 8.03 -0.85 17.78
CA GLY A 98 8.28 -1.95 18.73
C GLY A 98 7.30 -2.15 19.90
N VAL A 99 5.99 -2.20 19.65
CA VAL A 99 4.98 -2.45 20.68
C VAL A 99 4.30 -3.81 20.52
N HIS A 100 4.31 -4.43 19.32
CA HIS A 100 3.43 -5.58 19.07
C HIS A 100 4.03 -6.63 18.11
N THR A 101 4.54 -7.74 18.66
CA THR A 101 4.94 -8.97 17.94
C THR A 101 3.80 -9.45 17.02
N LEU A 102 4.05 -9.62 15.72
CA LEU A 102 3.07 -10.20 14.80
C LEU A 102 2.96 -11.72 15.02
N PRO A 103 1.76 -12.31 14.92
CA PRO A 103 1.63 -13.76 14.93
C PRO A 103 2.28 -14.34 13.67
N LYS A 104 2.96 -15.48 13.80
CA LYS A 104 3.43 -16.27 12.65
C LYS A 104 2.19 -16.72 11.88
N ILE A 105 1.95 -16.16 10.70
CA ILE A 105 0.88 -16.63 9.82
C ILE A 105 1.39 -17.91 9.17
N THR A 106 0.87 -19.06 9.61
CA THR A 106 1.12 -20.35 8.96
C THR A 106 0.37 -20.33 7.63
N THR A 107 1.11 -20.25 6.53
CA THR A 107 0.58 -20.52 5.19
C THR A 107 0.26 -22.02 5.12
N HIS A 108 -1.01 -22.35 4.87
CA HIS A 108 -1.40 -23.69 4.41
C HIS A 108 -1.27 -23.76 2.89
#